data_AF-G9AI42-F1
#
_entry.id   AF-G9AI42-F1
#
_cell.length_a   1.000
_cell.length_b   1.000
_cell.length_c   1.000
_cell.angle_alpha   90.00
_cell.angle_beta   90.00
_cell.angle_gamma   90.00
#
_symmetry.space_group_name_H-M   'P 1'
#
loop_
_entity.id
_entity.type
_entity.pdbx_description
1 polymer ?
#
loop_
_entity_poly.entity_id
_entity_poly.type
_entity_poly.pdbx_seq_one_letter_code
_entity_poly.pdbx_strand_id
1 'polypeptide(L)'
;MSAVMSIAGNGTGDTTWKVPGVLDWSTMTHNPFIDVSKETTTLYASDRDVFLFLVDDTHPIEAGRLSNGEPDLYFRGFYCWNSEVVSKTLGIASFYLRAVCCNRNLWGVEDFEEIVIRHSKFAGHRFAHEVAPALTNFANSSPIPFVAGIKAARERIVARSDEDRQGFLRKRGFSKGETGRIIDTVLQEEGRPPESIFDFVQGMTALARTKSHQDTRLELEGKAKKLLEQAC
;
A
#
# COMPACT_ATOMS: atom_id res chain seq x y z
N MET A 1 -3.05 4.75 22.17
CA MET A 1 -4.32 3.98 22.02
C MET A 1 -5.55 4.88 22.06
N SER A 2 -5.80 5.64 23.15
CA SER A 2 -7.01 6.48 23.27
C SER A 2 -7.24 7.46 22.12
N ALA A 3 -6.20 8.10 21.60
CA ALA A 3 -6.31 9.03 20.47
C ALA A 3 -6.60 8.37 19.11
N VAL A 4 -6.29 7.07 18.96
CA VAL A 4 -6.64 6.31 17.75
C VAL A 4 -8.05 5.75 17.89
N MET A 5 -8.42 5.28 19.08
CA MET A 5 -9.79 4.84 19.39
C MET A 5 -10.83 5.95 19.23
N SER A 6 -10.47 7.22 19.45
CA SER A 6 -11.36 8.35 19.18
C SER A 6 -11.66 8.57 17.69
N ILE A 7 -10.87 7.99 16.79
CA ILE A 7 -11.00 8.15 15.33
C ILE A 7 -11.54 6.89 14.68
N ALA A 8 -10.99 5.74 15.06
CA ALA A 8 -11.26 4.45 14.44
C ALA A 8 -12.10 3.51 15.31
N GLY A 9 -12.56 3.98 16.47
CA GLY A 9 -13.38 3.20 17.36
C GLY A 9 -12.65 1.97 17.93
N ASN A 10 -13.36 0.86 18.05
CA ASN A 10 -12.83 -0.42 18.50
C ASN A 10 -12.19 -1.26 17.37
N GLY A 11 -12.25 -0.78 16.12
CA GLY A 11 -11.69 -1.46 14.96
C GLY A 11 -12.48 -2.69 14.50
N THR A 12 -13.71 -2.89 14.97
CA THR A 12 -14.62 -3.96 14.54
C THR A 12 -15.72 -3.46 13.61
N GLY A 13 -15.55 -2.28 12.99
CA GLY A 13 -16.51 -1.70 12.05
C GLY A 13 -17.56 -0.78 12.68
N ASP A 14 -17.32 -0.29 13.89
CA ASP A 14 -18.09 0.79 14.52
C ASP A 14 -17.85 2.16 13.85
N THR A 15 -16.73 2.28 13.13
CA THR A 15 -16.43 3.37 12.19
C THR A 15 -16.11 2.78 10.80
N THR A 16 -15.80 3.62 9.81
CA THR A 16 -15.32 3.15 8.49
C THR A 16 -14.00 2.37 8.59
N TRP A 17 -13.25 2.56 9.68
CA TRP A 17 -11.97 1.92 9.92
C TRP A 17 -12.15 0.62 10.69
N LYS A 18 -11.64 -0.47 10.14
CA LYS A 18 -11.67 -1.79 10.77
C LYS A 18 -10.35 -2.55 10.59
N VAL A 19 -10.17 -3.60 11.40
CA VAL A 19 -9.11 -4.58 11.16
C VAL A 19 -9.31 -5.18 9.76
N PRO A 20 -8.26 -5.31 8.95
CA PRO A 20 -8.39 -5.80 7.58
C PRO A 20 -9.03 -7.17 7.48
N GLY A 21 -9.81 -7.34 6.41
CA GLY A 21 -10.23 -8.64 5.93
C GLY A 21 -9.05 -9.51 5.49
N VAL A 22 -9.37 -10.71 5.01
CA VAL A 22 -8.38 -11.66 4.49
C VAL A 22 -8.50 -11.76 2.98
N LEU A 23 -7.38 -11.59 2.30
CA LEU A 23 -7.23 -11.98 0.90
C LEU A 23 -6.86 -13.46 0.81
N ASP A 24 -7.71 -14.27 0.18
CA ASP A 24 -7.37 -15.63 -0.20
C ASP A 24 -6.52 -15.59 -1.48
N TRP A 25 -5.23 -15.91 -1.34
CA TRP A 25 -4.27 -15.91 -2.44
C TRP A 25 -4.51 -17.00 -3.48
N SER A 26 -5.24 -18.05 -3.15
CA SER A 26 -5.55 -19.13 -4.09
C SER A 26 -6.68 -18.75 -5.06
N THR A 27 -7.62 -17.93 -4.58
CA THR A 27 -8.80 -17.49 -5.33
C THR A 27 -8.77 -16.00 -5.67
N MET A 28 -7.74 -15.29 -5.21
CA MET A 28 -7.62 -13.82 -5.28
C MET A 28 -8.86 -13.09 -4.74
N THR A 29 -9.60 -13.72 -3.82
CA THR A 29 -10.87 -13.19 -3.29
C THR A 29 -10.64 -12.53 -1.94
N HIS A 30 -11.01 -11.26 -1.82
CA HIS A 30 -10.95 -10.51 -0.56
C HIS A 30 -12.23 -10.68 0.24
N ASN A 31 -12.15 -11.20 1.47
CA ASN A 31 -13.25 -11.22 2.40
C ASN A 31 -13.08 -10.12 3.46
N PRO A 32 -13.85 -9.02 3.39
CA PRO A 32 -13.79 -7.94 4.38
C PRO A 32 -14.47 -8.29 5.71
N PHE A 33 -15.25 -9.37 5.82
CA PHE A 33 -16.03 -9.69 7.03
C PHE A 33 -15.47 -10.93 7.73
N ILE A 34 -14.31 -10.76 8.37
CA ILE A 34 -13.70 -11.81 9.18
C ILE A 34 -13.68 -11.43 10.66
N ASP A 35 -13.71 -12.43 11.53
CA ASP A 35 -13.62 -12.20 12.97
C ASP A 35 -12.21 -11.77 13.39
N VAL A 36 -12.13 -10.80 14.30
CA VAL A 36 -10.87 -10.34 14.88
C VAL A 36 -10.38 -11.33 15.95
N SER A 37 -9.21 -11.89 15.72
CA SER A 37 -8.52 -12.84 16.58
C SER A 37 -7.05 -12.44 16.75
N LYS A 38 -6.29 -13.18 17.57
CA LYS A 38 -4.83 -12.98 17.68
C LYS A 38 -4.09 -13.23 16.35
N GLU A 39 -4.64 -14.05 15.48
CA GLU A 39 -4.04 -14.43 14.20
C GLU A 39 -4.41 -13.44 13.09
N THR A 40 -5.54 -12.75 13.24
CA THR A 40 -6.10 -11.86 12.21
C THR A 40 -5.96 -10.38 12.56
N THR A 41 -5.57 -10.05 13.79
CA THR A 41 -5.29 -8.67 14.20
C THR A 41 -3.97 -8.14 13.65
N THR A 42 -3.98 -6.88 13.26
CA THR A 42 -2.79 -6.13 12.87
C THR A 42 -2.11 -5.45 14.06
N LEU A 43 -2.81 -5.36 15.19
CA LEU A 43 -2.33 -4.72 16.41
C LEU A 43 -1.10 -5.46 16.93
N TYR A 44 -0.01 -4.73 17.09
CA TYR A 44 1.14 -5.09 17.88
C TYR A 44 1.24 -4.07 19.01
N ALA A 45 1.34 -4.53 20.25
CA ALA A 45 1.52 -3.68 21.41
C ALA A 45 2.43 -4.39 22.41
N SER A 46 3.62 -3.81 22.65
CA SER A 46 4.53 -4.18 23.73
C SER A 46 4.43 -3.17 24.88
N ASP A 47 5.30 -3.30 25.87
CA ASP A 47 5.46 -2.34 26.97
C ASP A 47 5.90 -0.94 26.49
N ARG A 48 6.46 -0.85 25.27
CA ARG A 48 7.12 0.37 24.74
C ARG A 48 6.67 0.77 23.35
N ASP A 49 6.34 -0.19 22.49
CA ASP A 49 6.07 0.05 21.07
C ASP A 49 4.69 -0.49 20.69
N VAL A 50 3.96 0.30 19.92
CA VAL A 50 2.65 -0.01 19.35
C VAL A 50 2.73 0.17 17.85
N PHE A 51 2.13 -0.75 17.11
CA PHE A 51 1.81 -0.63 15.70
C PHE A 51 0.38 -1.11 15.49
N LEU A 52 -0.40 -0.37 14.73
CA LEU A 52 -1.78 -0.74 14.38
C LEU A 52 -2.03 -0.33 12.94
N PHE A 53 -2.63 -1.22 12.16
CA PHE A 53 -3.05 -0.95 10.79
C PHE A 53 -4.56 -1.20 10.65
N LEU A 54 -5.30 -0.22 10.13
CA LEU A 54 -6.73 -0.30 9.88
C LEU A 54 -7.03 0.09 8.44
N VAL A 55 -8.16 -0.40 7.93
CA VAL A 55 -8.58 -0.24 6.54
C VAL A 55 -10.07 0.05 6.46
N ASP A 56 -10.47 0.72 5.39
CA ASP A 56 -11.84 0.78 4.91
C ASP A 56 -11.97 -0.12 3.67
N ASP A 57 -12.06 -1.43 3.92
CA ASP A 57 -12.20 -2.45 2.87
C ASP A 57 -13.67 -2.80 2.55
N THR A 58 -14.61 -2.05 3.14
CA THR A 58 -16.05 -2.11 2.85
C THR A 58 -16.49 -1.11 1.78
N HIS A 59 -15.66 -0.11 1.48
CA HIS A 59 -15.91 0.89 0.43
C HIS A 59 -14.82 0.84 -0.64
N PRO A 60 -14.78 -0.22 -1.49
CA PRO A 60 -13.75 -0.38 -2.51
C PRO A 60 -13.80 0.75 -3.56
N ILE A 61 -12.62 1.12 -4.04
CA ILE A 61 -12.40 2.07 -5.13
C ILE A 61 -11.95 1.27 -6.36
N GLU A 62 -12.71 1.31 -7.44
CA GLU A 62 -12.29 0.72 -8.71
C GLU A 62 -11.31 1.66 -9.42
N ALA A 63 -10.10 1.18 -9.70
CA ALA A 63 -9.05 1.91 -10.44
C ALA A 63 -8.55 1.09 -11.65
N GLY A 64 -9.49 0.58 -12.43
CA GLY A 64 -9.24 -0.14 -13.68
C GLY A 64 -9.80 -1.57 -13.67
N ARG A 65 -9.25 -2.41 -14.55
CA ARG A 65 -9.61 -3.82 -14.70
C ARG A 65 -8.36 -4.70 -14.63
N LEU A 66 -8.52 -5.88 -14.07
CA LEU A 66 -7.54 -6.97 -14.09
C LEU A 66 -7.54 -7.65 -15.47
N SER A 67 -6.54 -8.50 -15.73
CA SER A 67 -6.41 -9.26 -16.98
C SER A 67 -7.59 -10.20 -17.25
N ASN A 68 -8.24 -10.70 -16.20
CA ASN A 68 -9.45 -11.51 -16.26
C ASN A 68 -10.76 -10.69 -16.46
N GLY A 69 -10.66 -9.36 -16.55
CA GLY A 69 -11.79 -8.45 -16.72
C GLY A 69 -12.50 -8.03 -15.43
N GLU A 70 -12.09 -8.53 -14.27
CA GLU A 70 -12.65 -8.11 -12.99
C GLU A 70 -12.24 -6.69 -12.60
N PRO A 71 -13.02 -5.97 -11.77
CA PRO A 71 -12.62 -4.70 -11.19
C PRO A 71 -11.26 -4.80 -10.48
N ASP A 72 -10.37 -3.86 -10.77
CA ASP A 72 -9.14 -3.70 -9.99
C ASP A 72 -9.42 -2.78 -8.79
N LEU A 73 -9.53 -3.39 -7.61
CA LEU A 73 -10.02 -2.73 -6.40
C LEU A 73 -8.88 -2.22 -5.51
N TYR A 74 -9.07 -1.03 -5.00
CA TYR A 74 -8.25 -0.39 -3.99
C TYR A 74 -9.09 -0.01 -2.77
N PHE A 75 -8.43 0.10 -1.63
CA PHE A 75 -9.01 0.44 -0.34
C PHE A 75 -8.27 1.62 0.25
N ARG A 76 -8.88 2.29 1.24
CA ARG A 76 -8.17 3.29 2.07
C ARG A 76 -7.60 2.58 3.29
N GLY A 77 -6.35 2.84 3.61
CA GLY A 77 -5.70 2.29 4.79
C GLY A 77 -4.89 3.32 5.54
N PHE A 78 -4.68 3.08 6.82
CA PHE A 78 -3.68 3.80 7.58
C PHE A 78 -3.02 2.89 8.61
N TYR A 79 -1.76 3.14 8.94
CA TYR A 79 -1.16 2.61 10.16
C TYR A 79 -0.63 3.71 11.06
N CYS A 80 -0.70 3.48 12.36
CA CYS A 80 -0.04 4.30 13.37
C CYS A 80 1.00 3.49 14.12
N TRP A 81 2.09 4.15 14.52
CA TRP A 81 3.16 3.52 15.26
C TRP A 81 3.79 4.50 16.25
N ASN A 82 4.40 3.98 17.30
CA ASN A 82 5.40 4.74 18.04
C ASN A 82 6.75 4.01 18.05
N SER A 83 7.81 4.78 18.16
CA SER A 83 9.15 4.28 18.44
C SER A 83 9.66 4.99 19.69
N GLU A 84 9.75 4.26 20.80
CA GLU A 84 10.25 4.82 22.05
C GLU A 84 11.78 4.78 22.13
N VAL A 85 12.39 3.77 21.51
CA VAL A 85 13.83 3.47 21.63
C VAL A 85 14.73 4.13 20.59
N VAL A 86 14.26 4.41 19.37
CA VAL A 86 15.12 4.93 18.29
C VAL A 86 14.90 6.43 18.07
N SER A 87 13.70 6.83 17.68
CA SER A 87 13.42 8.22 17.27
C SER A 87 12.63 9.03 18.29
N LYS A 88 12.05 8.39 19.32
CA LYS A 88 11.06 9.01 20.22
C LYS A 88 9.99 9.73 19.41
N THR A 89 9.32 9.02 18.52
CA THR A 89 8.28 9.57 17.64
C THR A 89 7.01 8.73 17.70
N LEU A 90 5.89 9.40 17.49
CA LEU A 90 4.59 8.81 17.18
C LEU A 90 4.27 9.21 15.74
N GLY A 91 3.91 8.27 14.90
CA GLY A 91 3.63 8.51 13.49
C GLY A 91 2.29 7.93 13.07
N ILE A 92 1.77 8.48 11.98
CA ILE A 92 0.70 7.89 11.20
C ILE A 92 1.03 8.00 9.72
N ALA A 93 0.63 6.99 8.96
CA ALA A 93 0.67 7.01 7.51
C ALA A 93 -0.67 6.58 6.95
N SER A 94 -1.20 7.32 5.99
CA SER A 94 -2.42 7.03 5.24
C SER A 94 -2.11 6.85 3.76
N PHE A 95 -2.84 5.95 3.09
CA PHE A 95 -2.56 5.54 1.72
C PHE A 95 -3.73 4.76 1.11
N TYR A 96 -3.74 4.65 -0.22
CA TYR A 96 -4.52 3.64 -0.93
C TYR A 96 -3.73 2.34 -1.04
N LEU A 97 -4.41 1.20 -1.13
CA LEU A 97 -3.79 -0.11 -1.24
C LEU A 97 -4.69 -1.12 -1.94
N ARG A 98 -4.11 -2.14 -2.57
CA ARG A 98 -4.86 -3.25 -3.18
C ARG A 98 -5.18 -4.37 -2.21
N ALA A 99 -4.25 -4.67 -1.29
CA ALA A 99 -4.40 -5.76 -0.34
C ALA A 99 -3.46 -5.60 0.85
N VAL A 100 -3.84 -6.21 1.98
CA VAL A 100 -2.94 -6.46 3.11
C VAL A 100 -2.94 -7.94 3.43
N CYS A 101 -1.75 -8.51 3.54
CA CYS A 101 -1.58 -9.85 4.08
C CYS A 101 -1.42 -9.79 5.61
N CYS A 102 -1.85 -10.83 6.33
CA CYS A 102 -1.65 -10.99 7.78
C CYS A 102 -0.18 -10.86 8.23
N ASN A 103 0.77 -11.00 7.29
CA ASN A 103 2.20 -10.73 7.50
C ASN A 103 2.55 -9.23 7.52
N ARG A 104 1.55 -8.33 7.56
CA ARG A 104 1.70 -6.86 7.60
C ARG A 104 2.39 -6.24 6.39
N ASN A 105 2.41 -6.96 5.27
CA ASN A 105 2.84 -6.40 3.99
C ASN A 105 1.66 -5.70 3.32
N LEU A 106 1.87 -4.44 2.95
CA LEU A 106 0.93 -3.60 2.23
C LEU A 106 1.23 -3.71 0.74
N TRP A 107 0.23 -4.05 -0.07
CA TRP A 107 0.40 -4.28 -1.51
C TRP A 107 -0.25 -3.18 -2.33
N GLY A 108 0.48 -2.67 -3.32
CA GLY A 108 0.00 -1.60 -4.22
C GLY A 108 -0.30 -0.30 -3.46
N VAL A 109 0.61 0.09 -2.56
CA VAL A 109 0.47 1.31 -1.75
C VAL A 109 0.66 2.55 -2.62
N GLU A 110 -0.34 3.41 -2.65
CA GLU A 110 -0.39 4.64 -3.44
C GLU A 110 -0.80 5.84 -2.57
N ASP A 111 -0.43 7.05 -2.97
CA ASP A 111 -0.67 8.31 -2.23
C ASP A 111 -0.30 8.23 -0.75
N PHE A 112 0.93 7.77 -0.48
CA PHE A 112 1.44 7.63 0.88
C PHE A 112 1.73 9.01 1.50
N GLU A 113 0.94 9.37 2.50
CA GLU A 113 1.09 10.58 3.31
C GLU A 113 1.46 10.21 4.74
N GLU A 114 2.49 10.85 5.29
CA GLU A 114 3.00 10.57 6.63
C GLU A 114 3.01 11.84 7.51
N ILE A 115 2.54 11.69 8.74
CA ILE A 115 2.65 12.70 9.79
C ILE A 115 3.45 12.10 10.95
N VAL A 116 4.59 12.73 11.28
CA VAL A 116 5.45 12.31 12.39
C VAL A 116 5.48 13.38 13.48
N ILE A 117 5.09 12.98 14.69
CA ILE A 117 5.08 13.82 15.87
C ILE A 117 6.17 13.35 16.84
N ARG A 118 7.06 14.26 17.23
CA ARG A 118 8.05 13.98 18.29
C ARG A 118 7.35 13.71 19.62
N HIS A 119 7.79 12.66 20.30
CA HIS A 119 7.29 12.27 21.62
C HIS A 119 7.62 13.36 22.64
N SER A 120 6.58 13.90 23.26
CA SER A 120 6.65 14.95 24.28
C SER A 120 5.46 14.82 25.22
N LYS A 121 5.48 15.54 26.33
CA LYS A 121 4.37 15.57 27.31
C LYS A 121 3.00 15.86 26.66
N PHE A 122 2.98 16.59 25.53
CA PHE A 122 1.77 16.97 24.81
C PHE A 122 1.59 16.23 23.47
N ALA A 123 2.36 15.17 23.22
CA ALA A 123 2.29 14.42 21.96
C ALA A 123 0.91 13.81 21.71
N GLY A 124 0.25 13.27 22.73
CA GLY A 124 -1.11 12.75 22.59
C GLY A 124 -2.14 13.81 22.17
N HIS A 125 -2.04 15.03 22.73
CA HIS A 125 -2.91 16.14 22.37
C HIS A 125 -2.64 16.63 20.93
N ARG A 126 -1.36 16.80 20.55
CA ARG A 126 -0.99 17.17 19.18
C ARG A 126 -1.40 16.10 18.18
N PHE A 127 -1.26 14.82 18.52
CA PHE A 127 -1.74 13.74 17.69
C PHE A 127 -3.25 13.84 17.47
N ALA A 128 -4.06 13.99 18.53
CA ALA A 128 -5.50 14.17 18.36
C ALA A 128 -5.85 15.41 17.51
N HIS A 129 -5.10 16.51 17.66
CA HIS A 129 -5.38 17.76 16.93
C HIS A 129 -4.92 17.77 15.47
N GLU A 130 -3.80 17.10 15.15
CA GLU A 130 -3.23 17.09 13.80
C GLU A 130 -3.68 15.85 13.01
N VAL A 131 -3.68 14.68 13.65
CA VAL A 131 -3.92 13.39 13.00
C VAL A 131 -5.41 13.09 12.84
N ALA A 132 -6.26 13.40 13.83
CA ALA A 132 -7.69 13.11 13.71
C ALA A 132 -8.35 13.85 12.54
N PRO A 133 -8.09 15.16 12.32
CA PRO A 133 -8.62 15.85 11.15
C PRO A 133 -8.02 15.33 9.84
N ALA A 134 -6.72 15.01 9.80
CA ALA A 134 -6.07 14.48 8.60
C ALA A 134 -6.70 13.14 8.16
N LEU A 135 -6.88 12.20 9.10
CA LEU A 135 -7.56 10.93 8.81
C LEU A 135 -9.04 11.11 8.43
N THR A 136 -9.74 12.04 9.09
CA THR A 136 -11.15 12.33 8.75
C THR A 136 -11.25 12.91 7.35
N ASN A 137 -10.34 13.82 6.97
CA ASN A 137 -10.28 14.38 5.63
C ASN A 137 -9.94 13.30 4.60
N PHE A 138 -8.99 12.41 4.89
CA PHE A 138 -8.63 11.30 4.01
C PHE A 138 -9.79 10.31 3.81
N ALA A 139 -10.51 9.95 4.88
CA ALA A 139 -11.68 9.08 4.79
C ALA A 139 -12.78 9.67 3.89
N ASN A 140 -12.95 10.98 3.92
CA ASN A 140 -13.98 11.70 3.15
C ASN A 140 -13.48 12.28 1.81
N SER A 141 -12.20 12.09 1.47
CA SER A 141 -11.62 12.66 0.26
C SER A 141 -12.09 11.92 -0.99
N SER A 142 -12.21 12.66 -2.09
CA SER A 142 -12.54 12.08 -3.38
C SER A 142 -11.36 11.24 -3.90
N PRO A 143 -11.60 9.97 -4.29
CA PRO A 143 -10.55 9.13 -4.89
C PRO A 143 -10.32 9.46 -6.37
N ILE A 144 -11.01 10.44 -6.95
CA ILE A 144 -10.92 10.77 -8.39
C ILE A 144 -9.48 11.07 -8.84
N PRO A 145 -8.67 11.89 -8.13
CA PRO A 145 -7.29 12.15 -8.55
C PRO A 145 -6.45 10.87 -8.58
N PHE A 146 -6.59 10.04 -7.55
CA PHE A 146 -5.94 8.72 -7.48
C PHE A 146 -6.33 7.81 -8.66
N VAL A 147 -7.63 7.67 -8.91
CA VAL A 147 -8.15 6.86 -10.03
C VAL A 147 -7.64 7.39 -11.38
N ALA A 148 -7.60 8.71 -11.55
CA ALA A 148 -7.07 9.34 -12.75
C ALA A 148 -5.58 9.06 -12.95
N GLY A 149 -4.78 9.10 -11.88
CA GLY A 149 -3.36 8.76 -11.92
C GLY A 149 -3.10 7.32 -12.33
N ILE A 150 -3.81 6.36 -11.73
CA ILE A 150 -3.72 4.94 -12.12
C ILE A 150 -4.12 4.74 -13.58
N LYS A 151 -5.19 5.42 -14.03
CA LYS A 151 -5.60 5.39 -15.44
C LYS A 151 -4.50 5.92 -16.35
N ALA A 152 -3.91 7.07 -16.03
CA ALA A 152 -2.82 7.66 -16.80
C ALA A 152 -1.59 6.73 -16.88
N ALA A 153 -1.23 6.07 -15.78
CA ALA A 153 -0.15 5.11 -15.74
C ALA A 153 -0.39 3.87 -16.62
N ARG A 154 -1.64 3.40 -16.71
CA ARG A 154 -2.04 2.29 -17.60
C ARG A 154 -2.01 2.68 -19.07
N GLU A 155 -2.47 3.89 -19.39
CA GLU A 155 -2.53 4.38 -20.78
C GLU A 155 -1.14 4.76 -21.32
N ARG A 156 -0.17 5.04 -20.44
CA ARG A 156 1.18 5.45 -20.83
C ARG A 156 2.05 4.26 -21.24
N ILE A 157 1.95 3.90 -22.52
CA ILE A 157 2.80 2.89 -23.16
C ILE A 157 4.24 3.40 -23.32
N VAL A 158 5.19 2.64 -22.80
CA VAL A 158 6.62 2.98 -22.78
C VAL A 158 7.52 1.92 -23.42
N ALA A 159 6.97 0.75 -23.75
CA ALA A 159 7.70 -0.30 -24.46
C ALA A 159 6.77 -1.10 -25.38
N ARG A 160 7.22 -1.39 -26.61
CA ARG A 160 6.48 -2.24 -27.56
C ARG A 160 7.31 -3.44 -28.02
N SER A 161 8.63 -3.35 -27.98
CA SER A 161 9.54 -4.48 -28.24
C SER A 161 10.31 -4.93 -27.00
N ASP A 162 10.99 -6.07 -27.09
CA ASP A 162 11.85 -6.56 -26.01
C ASP A 162 13.05 -5.63 -25.77
N GLU A 163 13.59 -5.04 -26.83
CA GLU A 163 14.64 -4.01 -26.73
C GLU A 163 14.14 -2.78 -25.97
N ASP A 164 12.90 -2.33 -26.22
CA ASP A 164 12.30 -1.22 -25.47
C ASP A 164 12.17 -1.57 -23.99
N ARG A 165 11.66 -2.77 -23.67
CA ARG A 165 11.46 -3.22 -22.28
C ARG A 165 12.78 -3.28 -21.52
N GLN A 166 13.80 -3.88 -22.14
CA GLN A 166 15.15 -3.93 -21.60
C GLN A 166 15.70 -2.51 -21.43
N GLY A 167 15.65 -1.69 -22.49
CA GLY A 167 16.15 -0.32 -22.47
C GLY A 167 15.48 0.56 -21.41
N PHE A 168 14.18 0.40 -21.22
CA PHE A 168 13.36 1.16 -20.26
C PHE A 168 13.82 0.97 -18.81
N LEU A 169 14.02 -0.29 -18.41
CA LEU A 169 14.51 -0.64 -17.07
C LEU A 169 16.01 -0.36 -16.94
N ARG A 170 16.83 -0.69 -17.93
CA ARG A 170 18.28 -0.46 -17.87
C ARG A 170 18.63 1.03 -17.71
N LYS A 171 17.92 1.93 -18.38
CA LYS A 171 18.07 3.40 -18.22
C LYS A 171 17.72 3.89 -16.81
N ARG A 172 16.98 3.10 -16.03
CA ARG A 172 16.58 3.38 -14.64
C ARG A 172 17.46 2.66 -13.60
N GLY A 173 18.60 2.13 -14.02
CA GLY A 173 19.61 1.55 -13.12
C GLY A 173 19.36 0.11 -12.71
N PHE A 174 18.41 -0.60 -13.33
CA PHE A 174 18.21 -2.02 -13.08
C PHE A 174 19.34 -2.85 -13.69
N SER A 175 19.82 -3.89 -12.99
CA SER A 175 20.75 -4.86 -13.56
C SER A 175 20.09 -5.67 -14.69
N LYS A 176 20.87 -6.33 -15.56
CA LYS A 176 20.33 -7.20 -16.62
C LYS A 176 19.49 -8.33 -16.03
N GLY A 177 19.96 -8.92 -14.93
CA GLY A 177 19.24 -10.00 -14.25
C GLY A 177 17.97 -9.55 -13.53
N GLU A 178 17.93 -8.33 -12.97
CA GLU A 178 16.69 -7.76 -12.45
C GLU A 178 15.71 -7.40 -13.56
N THR A 179 16.21 -6.85 -14.66
CA THR A 179 15.39 -6.48 -15.82
C THR A 179 14.65 -7.71 -16.37
N GLY A 180 15.37 -8.81 -16.60
CA GLY A 180 14.75 -10.07 -17.02
C GLY A 180 13.70 -10.55 -16.03
N ARG A 181 14.04 -10.61 -14.73
CA ARG A 181 13.10 -11.05 -13.68
C ARG A 181 11.83 -10.21 -13.61
N ILE A 182 11.91 -8.89 -13.75
CA ILE A 182 10.72 -8.01 -13.75
C ILE A 182 9.83 -8.33 -14.95
N ILE A 183 10.41 -8.44 -16.16
CA ILE A 183 9.66 -8.75 -17.39
C ILE A 183 9.01 -10.13 -17.29
N ASP A 184 9.77 -11.13 -16.83
CA ASP A 184 9.28 -12.50 -16.65
C ASP A 184 8.16 -12.57 -15.61
N THR A 185 8.27 -11.80 -14.52
CA THR A 185 7.24 -11.74 -13.47
C THR A 185 5.92 -11.21 -14.05
N VAL A 186 5.96 -10.13 -14.83
CA VAL A 186 4.76 -9.61 -15.50
C VAL A 186 4.20 -10.64 -16.47
N LEU A 187 5.05 -11.27 -17.29
CA LEU A 187 4.60 -12.28 -18.25
C LEU A 187 3.91 -13.46 -17.56
N GLN A 188 4.42 -13.91 -16.41
CA GLN A 188 3.85 -15.01 -15.63
C GLN A 188 2.51 -14.65 -14.98
N GLU A 189 2.39 -13.44 -14.42
CA GLU A 189 1.18 -13.03 -13.69
C GLU A 189 0.08 -12.47 -14.61
N GLU A 190 0.46 -11.74 -15.66
CA GLU A 190 -0.48 -11.03 -16.56
C GLU A 190 -0.69 -11.76 -17.90
N GLY A 191 0.08 -12.81 -18.20
CA GLY A 191 0.00 -13.55 -19.46
C GLY A 191 0.50 -12.80 -20.70
N ARG A 192 1.05 -11.59 -20.52
CA ARG A 192 1.63 -10.74 -21.57
C ARG A 192 2.84 -9.97 -21.04
N PRO A 193 3.81 -9.59 -21.90
CA PRO A 193 4.94 -8.78 -21.46
C PRO A 193 4.50 -7.34 -21.13
N PRO A 194 5.28 -6.61 -20.30
CA PRO A 194 4.93 -5.25 -19.89
C PRO A 194 5.00 -4.26 -21.05
N GLU A 195 4.05 -3.34 -21.12
CA GLU A 195 4.00 -2.28 -22.14
C GLU A 195 3.83 -0.89 -21.53
N SER A 196 3.00 -0.77 -20.49
CA SER A 196 2.69 0.49 -19.82
C SER A 196 3.56 0.74 -18.59
N ILE A 197 3.60 2.01 -18.12
CA ILE A 197 4.19 2.35 -16.81
C ILE A 197 3.61 1.45 -15.72
N PHE A 198 2.29 1.28 -15.73
CA PHE A 198 1.58 0.49 -14.74
C PHE A 198 2.03 -1.00 -14.75
N ASP A 199 2.22 -1.61 -15.93
CA ASP A 199 2.70 -3.00 -16.03
C ASP A 199 4.09 -3.17 -15.39
N PHE A 200 5.00 -2.21 -15.61
CA PHE A 200 6.32 -2.25 -14.99
C PHE A 200 6.24 -2.08 -13.46
N VAL A 201 5.37 -1.20 -12.96
CA VAL A 201 5.14 -1.03 -11.51
C VAL A 201 4.60 -2.31 -10.89
N GLN A 202 3.64 -2.98 -11.54
CA GLN A 202 3.14 -4.30 -11.09
C GLN A 202 4.27 -5.33 -11.07
N GLY A 203 5.06 -5.45 -12.13
CA GLY A 203 6.20 -6.37 -12.17
C GLY A 203 7.23 -6.13 -11.07
N MET A 204 7.52 -4.87 -10.76
CA MET A 204 8.46 -4.49 -9.71
C MET A 204 7.92 -4.83 -8.32
N THR A 205 6.66 -4.49 -8.04
CA THR A 205 6.02 -4.78 -6.75
C THR A 205 5.81 -6.29 -6.56
N ALA A 206 5.48 -7.02 -7.63
CA ALA A 206 5.38 -8.47 -7.67
C ALA A 206 6.71 -9.16 -7.38
N LEU A 207 7.80 -8.68 -7.98
CA LEU A 207 9.15 -9.19 -7.71
C LEU A 207 9.65 -8.84 -6.30
N ALA A 208 9.20 -7.72 -5.73
CA ALA A 208 9.54 -7.34 -4.35
C ALA A 208 9.02 -8.37 -3.34
N ARG A 209 7.88 -9.01 -3.62
CA ARG A 209 7.28 -10.07 -2.76
C ARG A 209 8.19 -11.25 -2.53
N THR A 210 9.04 -11.57 -3.51
CA THR A 210 9.93 -12.73 -3.45
C THR A 210 11.25 -12.43 -2.74
N LYS A 211 11.47 -11.20 -2.27
CA LYS A 211 12.71 -10.81 -1.58
C LYS A 211 12.64 -11.20 -0.10
N SER A 212 13.61 -11.98 0.34
CA SER A 212 13.77 -12.36 1.75
C SER A 212 14.31 -11.22 2.63
N HIS A 213 15.13 -10.32 2.06
CA HIS A 213 15.73 -9.21 2.77
C HIS A 213 14.89 -7.93 2.65
N GLN A 214 14.55 -7.34 3.79
CA GLN A 214 13.69 -6.16 3.89
C GLN A 214 14.24 -4.96 3.11
N ASP A 215 15.54 -4.67 3.23
CA ASP A 215 16.15 -3.51 2.57
C ASP A 215 16.04 -3.60 1.04
N THR A 216 16.29 -4.78 0.48
CA THR A 216 16.17 -5.03 -0.96
C THR A 216 14.72 -4.91 -1.44
N ARG A 217 13.76 -5.33 -0.62
CA ARG A 217 12.33 -5.16 -0.90
C ARG A 217 11.96 -3.67 -0.97
N LEU A 218 12.33 -2.91 0.06
CA LEU A 218 12.04 -1.48 0.17
C LEU A 218 12.70 -0.67 -0.95
N GLU A 219 13.91 -1.03 -1.38
CA GLU A 219 14.56 -0.37 -2.52
C GLU A 219 13.76 -0.55 -3.82
N LEU A 220 13.28 -1.77 -4.07
CA LEU A 220 12.50 -2.09 -5.27
C LEU A 220 11.12 -1.42 -5.25
N GLU A 221 10.42 -1.47 -4.12
CA GLU A 221 9.15 -0.78 -3.88
C GLU A 221 9.32 0.74 -4.05
N GLY A 222 10.40 1.31 -3.52
CA GLY A 222 10.72 2.74 -3.67
C GLY A 222 10.98 3.15 -5.12
N LYS A 223 11.62 2.30 -5.93
CA LYS A 223 11.76 2.53 -7.38
C LYS A 223 10.41 2.42 -8.11
N ALA A 224 9.53 1.52 -7.68
CA ALA A 224 8.20 1.33 -8.27
C ALA A 224 7.33 2.57 -8.01
N LYS A 225 7.32 3.05 -6.76
CA LYS A 225 6.65 4.29 -6.36
C LYS A 225 7.09 5.48 -7.21
N LYS A 226 8.40 5.73 -7.32
CA LYS A 226 8.93 6.83 -8.15
C LYS A 226 8.53 6.72 -9.61
N LEU A 227 8.38 5.50 -10.11
CA LEU A 227 7.98 5.26 -11.50
C LEU A 227 6.50 5.62 -11.72
N LEU A 228 5.65 5.30 -10.75
CA LEU A 228 4.22 5.62 -10.80
C LEU A 228 3.95 7.12 -10.60
N GLU A 229 4.65 7.77 -9.67
CA GLU A 229 4.61 9.22 -9.43
C GLU A 229 4.97 10.05 -10.68
N GLN A 230 5.70 9.49 -11.64
CA GLN A 230 6.01 10.18 -12.90
C GLN A 230 4.86 10.14 -13.91
N ALA A 231 3.84 9.32 -13.67
CA ALA A 231 2.71 9.10 -14.56
C ALA A 231 1.37 9.58 -13.97
N CYS A 232 1.25 9.65 -12.64
CA CYS A 232 0.15 10.28 -11.91
C CYS A 232 0.34 11.80 -11.82
#